data_AF-A0A662CN76-F1
#
_entry.id   AF-A0A662CN76-F1
#
_cell.length_a   1.000
_cell.length_b   1.000
_cell.length_c   1.000
_cell.angle_alpha   90.00
_cell.angle_beta   90.00
_cell.angle_gamma   90.00
#
_symmetry.space_group_name_H-M   'P 1'
#
loop_
_entity.id
_entity.type
_entity.pdbx_description
1 polymer ?
#
loop_
_entity_poly.entity_id
_entity_poly.type
_entity_poly.pdbx_seq_one_letter_code
_entity_poly.pdbx_strand_id
1 'polypeptide(L)'
;MKERYRVTGLMSGSSMDGVDLACCDIEWNGQRWTYKILEAETFPYDDIILSKLEQACNWNSKEIEELDLELGHHYAELLNG
;
A
#
# COMPACT_ATOMS: atom_id res chain seq x y z
N MET A 1 21.29 6.98 -21.32
CA MET A 1 19.83 7.17 -21.43
C MET A 1 19.34 7.67 -20.09
N LYS A 2 18.39 8.60 -20.05
CA LYS A 2 17.66 8.94 -18.82
C LYS A 2 16.46 8.01 -18.71
N GLU A 3 16.34 7.32 -17.60
CA GLU A 3 15.23 6.42 -17.34
C GLU A 3 14.37 7.03 -16.25
N ARG A 4 13.06 7.16 -16.51
CA ARG A 4 12.10 7.71 -15.57
C ARG A 4 10.98 6.72 -15.37
N TYR A 5 10.67 6.46 -14.11
CA TYR A 5 9.62 5.56 -13.67
C TYR A 5 8.61 6.37 -12.88
N ARG A 6 7.34 6.23 -13.25
CA ARG A 6 6.23 6.65 -12.40
C ARG A 6 5.74 5.45 -11.63
N VAL A 7 5.76 5.52 -10.31
CA VAL A 7 5.48 4.40 -9.43
C VAL A 7 4.57 4.89 -8.32
N THR A 8 3.53 4.11 -7.99
CA THR A 8 2.75 4.33 -6.78
C THR A 8 3.23 3.32 -5.73
N GLY A 9 3.79 3.82 -4.64
CA GLY A 9 4.08 3.02 -3.46
C GLY A 9 2.83 2.87 -2.60
N LEU A 10 2.68 1.69 -1.98
CA LEU A 10 1.62 1.38 -1.04
C LEU A 10 2.27 0.78 0.22
N MET A 11 1.86 1.24 1.40
CA MET A 11 2.32 0.70 2.67
C MET A 11 1.17 0.62 3.67
N SER A 12 1.05 -0.53 4.37
CA SER A 12 0.21 -0.68 5.56
C SER A 12 1.12 -0.98 6.75
N GLY A 13 1.22 -0.04 7.68
CA GLY A 13 2.01 -0.19 8.90
C GLY A 13 1.38 -1.16 9.91
N SER A 14 2.20 -1.71 10.82
CA SER A 14 1.70 -2.50 11.95
C SER A 14 0.98 -1.67 13.02
N SER A 15 0.95 -0.35 12.87
CA SER A 15 0.11 0.58 13.64
C SER A 15 -1.38 0.43 13.33
N MET A 16 -1.72 -0.17 12.16
CA MET A 16 -3.10 -0.38 11.71
C MET A 16 -3.93 0.91 11.63
N ASP A 17 -3.29 2.05 11.39
CA ASP A 17 -3.93 3.36 11.28
C ASP A 17 -4.43 3.67 9.86
N GLY A 18 -3.99 2.90 8.86
CA GLY A 18 -4.45 3.02 7.49
C GLY A 18 -3.47 2.48 6.46
N VAL A 19 -3.71 2.89 5.21
CA VAL A 19 -2.89 2.60 4.04
C VAL A 19 -2.31 3.90 3.49
N ASP A 20 -0.99 3.98 3.47
CA ASP A 20 -0.27 5.08 2.84
C ASP A 20 -0.08 4.80 1.35
N LEU A 21 -0.50 5.75 0.51
CA LEU A 21 -0.22 5.78 -0.93
C LEU A 21 0.71 6.94 -1.27
N ALA A 22 1.70 6.69 -2.12
CA ALA A 22 2.62 7.73 -2.59
C ALA A 22 2.94 7.57 -4.08
N CYS A 23 2.45 8.48 -4.90
CA CYS A 23 2.80 8.55 -6.31
C CYS A 23 4.13 9.31 -6.47
N CYS A 24 5.13 8.63 -7.02
CA CYS A 24 6.49 9.12 -7.13
C CYS A 24 6.99 9.03 -8.57
N ASP A 25 7.72 10.05 -8.99
CA ASP A 25 8.61 9.94 -10.14
C ASP A 25 10.03 9.62 -9.64
N ILE A 26 10.62 8.55 -10.17
CA ILE A 26 11.97 8.10 -9.87
C ILE A 26 12.78 8.15 -11.18
N GLU A 27 13.86 8.93 -11.21
CA GLU A 27 14.69 9.11 -12.42
C GLU A 27 16.14 8.69 -12.15
N TRP A 28 16.67 7.82 -13.02
CA TRP A 28 18.10 7.55 -13.15
C TRP A 28 18.71 8.47 -14.20
N ASN A 29 19.66 9.29 -13.79
CA ASN A 29 20.33 10.23 -14.69
C ASN A 29 21.65 9.71 -15.29
N GLY A 30 22.01 8.44 -15.05
CA GLY A 30 23.28 7.85 -15.45
C GLY A 30 24.36 7.84 -14.36
N GLN A 31 24.15 8.54 -13.25
CA GLN A 31 25.10 8.60 -12.12
C GLN A 31 24.41 8.36 -10.78
N ARG A 32 23.20 8.91 -10.59
CA ARG A 32 22.44 8.77 -9.35
C ARG A 32 20.94 8.67 -9.64
N TRP A 33 20.24 8.07 -8.69
CA TRP A 33 18.79 8.13 -8.60
C TRP A 33 18.38 9.49 -8.03
N THR A 34 17.30 10.02 -8.58
CA THR A 34 16.59 11.19 -8.05
C THR A 34 15.11 10.85 -7.97
N TYR A 35 14.40 11.46 -7.03
CA TYR A 35 12.98 11.20 -6.86
C TYR A 35 12.20 12.49 -6.63
N LYS A 36 10.90 12.44 -6.92
CA LYS A 36 9.93 13.46 -6.58
C LYS A 36 8.64 12.78 -6.16
N ILE A 37 8.15 13.09 -4.96
CA ILE A 37 6.78 12.75 -4.55
C ILE A 37 5.85 13.71 -5.28
N LEU A 38 4.92 13.17 -6.06
CA LEU A 38 3.91 13.94 -6.78
C LEU A 38 2.70 14.18 -5.90
N GLU A 39 2.28 13.11 -5.22
CA GLU A 39 1.10 13.08 -4.36
C GLU A 39 1.29 11.98 -3.32
N ALA A 40 0.80 12.21 -2.11
CA ALA A 40 0.80 11.23 -1.04
C ALA A 40 -0.42 11.45 -0.15
N GLU A 41 -1.09 10.38 0.21
CA GLU A 41 -2.29 10.38 1.03
C GLU A 41 -2.35 9.12 1.90
N THR A 42 -2.90 9.25 3.10
CA THR A 42 -3.15 8.15 4.03
C THR A 42 -4.64 7.90 4.09
N PHE A 43 -5.07 6.69 3.74
CA PHE A 43 -6.46 6.25 3.80
C PHE A 43 -6.67 5.47 5.10
N PRO A 44 -7.51 5.94 6.04
CA PRO A 44 -7.77 5.19 7.25
C PRO A 44 -8.47 3.87 6.93
N TYR A 45 -8.13 2.81 7.66
CA TYR A 45 -8.89 1.57 7.57
C TYR A 45 -10.34 1.78 8.02
N ASP A 46 -11.26 1.11 7.34
CA ASP A 46 -12.61 0.97 7.86
C ASP A 46 -12.64 0.00 9.05
N ASP A 47 -13.68 0.11 9.87
CA ASP A 47 -13.84 -0.67 11.09
C ASP A 47 -13.87 -2.19 10.82
N ILE A 48 -14.31 -2.61 9.63
CA ILE A 48 -14.44 -4.02 9.27
C ILE A 48 -13.04 -4.62 9.04
N ILE A 49 -12.23 -4.00 8.17
CA ILE A 49 -10.88 -4.44 7.88
C ILE A 49 -10.00 -4.32 9.12
N LEU A 50 -10.12 -3.23 9.87
CA LEU A 50 -9.37 -3.05 11.12
C LEU A 50 -9.66 -4.18 12.11
N SER A 51 -10.93 -4.51 12.33
CA SER A 51 -11.31 -5.61 13.22
C SER A 51 -10.76 -6.96 12.75
N LYS A 52 -10.73 -7.21 11.43
CA LYS A 52 -10.12 -8.41 10.85
C LYS A 52 -8.62 -8.47 11.11
N LEU A 53 -7.89 -7.38 10.88
CA LEU A 53 -6.45 -7.28 11.13
C LEU A 53 -6.11 -7.55 12.61
N GLU A 54 -6.89 -6.99 13.54
CA GLU A 54 -6.69 -7.19 14.98
C GLU A 54 -6.88 -8.65 15.41
N GLN A 55 -7.81 -9.37 14.78
CA GLN A 55 -8.12 -10.77 15.11
C GLN A 55 -7.27 -11.78 14.35
N ALA A 56 -6.61 -11.38 13.27
CA ALA A 56 -5.87 -12.26 12.38
C ALA A 56 -4.84 -13.13 13.11
N CYS A 57 -4.20 -12.63 14.18
CA CYS A 57 -3.25 -13.42 14.97
C CYS A 57 -3.86 -14.69 15.62
N ASN A 58 -5.18 -14.75 15.76
CA ASN A 58 -5.91 -15.88 16.34
C ASN A 58 -6.49 -16.83 15.29
N TRP A 59 -6.30 -16.54 14.01
CA TRP A 59 -6.94 -17.25 12.91
C TRP A 59 -6.11 -18.42 12.38
N ASN A 60 -6.80 -19.33 11.70
CA ASN A 60 -6.17 -20.45 11.00
C ASN A 60 -5.70 -20.05 9.60
N SER A 61 -4.91 -20.91 8.95
CA SER A 61 -4.31 -20.62 7.64
C SER A 61 -5.32 -20.24 6.56
N LYS A 62 -6.51 -20.87 6.54
CA LYS A 62 -7.55 -20.58 5.54
C LYS A 62 -8.12 -19.17 5.70
N GLU A 63 -8.35 -18.75 6.94
CA GLU A 63 -8.83 -17.40 7.26
C GLU A 63 -7.78 -16.33 6.91
N ILE A 64 -6.50 -16.62 7.14
CA ILE A 64 -5.39 -15.74 6.72
C ILE A 64 -5.30 -15.63 5.20
N GLU A 65 -5.43 -16.73 4.47
CA GLU A 65 -5.44 -16.73 3.00
C GLU A 65 -6.63 -15.93 2.44
N GLU A 66 -7.80 -16.03 3.08
CA GLU A 66 -8.98 -15.23 2.70
C GLU A 66 -8.74 -13.73 2.95
N LEU A 67 -8.15 -13.36 4.10
CA LEU A 67 -7.80 -11.98 4.42
C LEU A 67 -6.74 -11.41 3.47
N ASP A 68 -5.74 -12.21 3.06
CA ASP A 68 -4.71 -11.79 2.09
C ASP A 68 -5.34 -11.36 0.75
N LEU A 69 -6.27 -12.16 0.24
CA LEU A 69 -7.02 -11.83 -0.99
C LEU A 69 -7.88 -10.59 -0.80
N GLU A 70 -8.58 -10.48 0.32
CA GLU A 70 -9.44 -9.33 0.63
C GLU A 70 -8.64 -8.03 0.71
N LEU A 71 -7.51 -8.03 1.41
CA LEU A 71 -6.60 -6.88 1.49
C LEU A 71 -6.06 -6.51 0.11
N GLY A 72 -5.68 -7.50 -0.71
CA GLY A 72 -5.27 -7.27 -2.09
C GLY A 72 -6.34 -6.55 -2.93
N HIS A 73 -7.62 -6.93 -2.77
CA HIS A 73 -8.73 -6.25 -3.41
C HIS A 73 -8.93 -4.83 -2.86
N HIS A 74 -8.94 -4.66 -1.54
CA HIS A 74 -9.08 -3.36 -0.90
C HIS A 74 -8.00 -2.36 -1.36
N TYR A 75 -6.74 -2.79 -1.41
CA TYR A 75 -5.62 -1.98 -1.89
C TYR A 75 -5.76 -1.60 -3.37
N ALA A 76 -6.27 -2.52 -4.21
CA ALA A 76 -6.53 -2.22 -5.61
C ALA A 76 -7.67 -1.21 -5.79
N GLU A 77 -8.69 -1.23 -4.94
CA GLU A 77 -9.77 -0.24 -4.94
C GLU A 77 -9.25 1.14 -4.56
N LEU A 78 -8.44 1.26 -3.50
CA LEU A 78 -7.81 2.52 -3.09
C LEU A 78 -6.94 3.14 -4.21
N LEU A 79 -6.25 2.30 -5.00
CA LEU A 79 -5.42 2.75 -6.12
C LEU A 79 -6.22 3.23 -7.34
N ASN A 80 -7.47 2.79 -7.50
CA ASN A 80 -8.31 3.09 -8.67
C ASN A 80 -9.32 4.22 -8.41
N GLY A 81 -9.39 4.74 -7.18
CA GLY A 81 -10.29 5.82 -6.75
C GLY A 81 -10.00 7.18 -7.36
#